data_AF-A0A1A8DUH2-F1
#
_entry.id   AF-A0A1A8DUH2-F1
#
_cell.length_a   1.000
_cell.length_b   1.000
_cell.length_c   1.000
_cell.angle_alpha   90.00
_cell.angle_beta   90.00
_cell.angle_gamma   90.00
#
_symmetry.space_group_name_H-M   'P 1'
#
loop_
_entity.id
_entity.type
_entity.pdbx_description
1 polymer ?
#
loop_
_entity_poly.entity_id
_entity_poly.type
_entity_poly.pdbx_seq_one_letter_code
_entity_poly.pdbx_strand_id
1 'polypeptide(L)'
;MDRIHVPPVGPMDLPLSLLEMGCSGRFELITYPVPGQPLPPQSTLPHGLPPTSLNLETEVEKRFLRDPSWLPLHDTDFAFQKFMKVSQRKPDVDSLLNCTPSPLHSGISVIRDPTTGMLLDFTEVLQENMGLSAKNSLSLQRQPGPPSESLRGSNTNYPFLPGGMEELTLE
;
A
#
# COMPACT_ATOMS: atom_id res chain seq x y z
N MET A 1 37.75 62.68 12.92
CA MET A 1 37.10 62.84 11.61
C MET A 1 35.79 63.55 11.85
N ASP A 2 35.78 64.86 11.64
CA ASP A 2 34.59 65.69 11.82
C ASP A 2 33.50 65.26 10.84
N ARG A 3 32.32 64.90 11.36
CA ARG A 3 31.18 64.46 10.54
C ARG A 3 30.49 65.69 9.97
N ILE A 4 30.50 65.80 8.64
CA ILE A 4 29.81 66.85 7.89
C ILE A 4 28.30 66.65 8.06
N HIS A 5 27.64 67.64 8.66
CA HIS A 5 26.19 67.66 8.81
C HIS A 5 25.56 68.16 7.49
N VAL A 6 24.91 67.25 6.75
CA VAL A 6 24.19 67.60 5.52
C VAL A 6 22.77 68.05 5.90
N PRO A 7 22.26 69.18 5.40
CA PRO A 7 20.89 69.63 5.69
C PRO A 7 19.83 68.77 4.96
N PRO A 8 18.58 68.76 5.46
CA PRO A 8 17.48 68.00 4.85
C PRO A 8 17.18 68.45 3.41
N VAL A 9 16.76 67.50 2.57
CA VAL A 9 16.73 67.64 1.10
C VAL A 9 15.50 68.42 0.60
N GLY A 10 14.55 68.77 1.46
CA GLY A 10 13.42 69.63 1.11
C GLY A 10 12.42 69.90 2.24
N PRO A 11 11.42 70.78 2.00
CA PRO A 11 10.44 71.20 3.02
C PRO A 11 9.47 70.11 3.49
N MET A 12 9.39 68.99 2.77
CA MET A 12 8.56 67.81 3.11
C MET A 12 9.35 66.70 3.82
N ASP A 13 10.66 66.88 3.97
CA ASP A 13 11.55 65.94 4.65
C ASP A 13 11.54 66.27 6.15
N LEU A 14 10.35 66.13 6.76
CA LEU A 14 10.16 66.36 8.19
C LEU A 14 10.81 65.20 8.94
N PRO A 15 11.59 65.46 9.99
CA PRO A 15 12.30 64.44 10.74
C PRO A 15 11.30 63.71 11.66
N LEU A 16 10.39 62.93 11.09
CA LEU A 16 9.34 62.20 11.78
C LEU A 16 9.60 60.71 11.67
N SER A 17 9.53 59.99 12.80
CA SER A 17 9.63 58.52 12.84
C SER A 17 8.56 57.93 13.74
N LEU A 18 8.23 56.67 13.55
CA LEU A 18 7.10 56.01 14.22
C LEU A 18 7.63 54.85 15.08
N LEU A 19 7.30 54.87 16.38
CA LEU A 19 7.78 53.94 17.42
C LEU A 19 6.66 53.01 17.87
N GLU A 20 6.88 51.70 17.78
CA GLU A 20 5.96 50.71 18.33
C GLU A 20 6.18 50.50 19.84
N MET A 21 5.09 50.64 20.60
CA MET A 21 5.05 50.47 22.04
C MET A 21 4.66 49.03 22.41
N GLY A 22 5.64 48.22 22.83
CA GLY A 22 5.47 46.82 23.21
C GLY A 22 4.99 45.94 22.05
N CYS A 23 3.99 45.09 22.32
CA CYS A 23 3.34 44.21 21.32
C CYS A 23 1.85 44.55 21.10
N SER A 24 1.40 45.72 21.55
CA SER A 24 -0.02 46.09 21.61
C SER A 24 -0.58 46.71 20.33
N GLY A 25 0.24 46.85 19.27
CA GLY A 25 -0.12 47.56 18.05
C GLY A 25 -0.31 49.07 18.24
N ARG A 26 0.23 49.63 19.33
CA ARG A 26 0.22 51.07 19.61
C ARG A 26 1.48 51.72 19.06
N PHE A 27 1.30 52.83 18.38
CA PHE A 27 2.38 53.57 17.72
C PHE A 27 2.41 55.03 18.18
N GLU A 28 3.60 55.52 18.49
CA GLU A 28 3.86 56.91 18.84
C GLU A 28 4.71 57.60 17.77
N LEU A 29 4.41 58.87 17.49
CA LEU A 29 5.14 59.68 16.51
C LEU A 29 6.27 60.44 17.21
N ILE A 30 7.50 60.25 16.76
CA ILE A 30 8.70 60.92 17.24
C ILE A 30 9.07 62.04 16.28
N THR A 31 9.19 63.26 16.80
CA THR A 31 9.46 64.48 16.02
C THR A 31 10.94 64.92 16.03
N TYR A 32 11.81 64.18 16.71
CA TYR A 32 13.25 64.48 16.85
C TYR A 32 14.12 63.20 16.70
N PRO A 33 14.31 62.67 15.49
CA PRO A 33 15.18 61.53 15.23
C PRO A 33 16.65 61.90 15.42
N VAL A 34 17.43 60.98 15.97
CA VAL A 34 18.87 61.12 16.16
C VAL A 34 19.57 61.09 14.78
N PRO A 35 20.44 62.06 14.43
CA PRO A 35 21.07 62.11 13.12
C PRO A 35 21.98 60.89 12.87
N GLY A 36 21.77 60.20 11.75
CA GLY A 36 22.69 59.18 11.24
C GLY A 36 22.29 57.71 11.44
N GLN A 37 21.08 57.42 11.93
CA GLN A 37 20.52 56.07 11.89
C GLN A 37 19.52 55.93 10.73
N PRO A 38 19.65 54.91 9.86
CA PRO A 38 18.58 54.60 8.90
C PRO A 38 17.29 54.28 9.67
N LEU A 39 16.13 54.47 9.05
CA LEU A 39 14.79 54.38 9.65
C LEU A 39 14.16 52.97 9.50
N PRO A 40 14.46 51.96 10.33
CA PRO A 40 13.52 50.87 10.59
C PRO A 40 12.47 51.33 11.62
N PRO A 41 11.28 50.70 11.67
CA PRO A 41 10.33 50.94 12.75
C PRO A 41 11.01 50.66 14.09
N GLN A 42 11.10 51.68 14.93
CA GLN A 42 11.70 51.54 16.25
C GLN A 42 10.74 50.73 17.12
N SER A 43 11.25 49.78 17.91
CA SER A 43 10.46 49.02 18.87
C SER A 43 11.06 49.19 20.26
N THR A 44 10.20 49.29 21.27
CA THR A 44 10.59 49.34 22.69
C THR A 44 10.96 47.98 23.27
N LEU A 45 10.84 46.89 22.49
CA LEU A 45 11.19 45.54 22.96
C LEU A 45 12.71 45.37 23.02
N PRO A 46 13.31 45.09 24.20
CA PRO A 46 14.76 45.02 24.37
C PRO A 46 15.42 43.90 23.55
N HIS A 47 14.66 42.88 23.14
CA HIS A 47 15.15 41.73 22.37
C HIS A 47 14.25 41.38 21.16
N GLY A 48 13.33 42.26 20.77
CA GLY A 48 12.31 41.98 19.73
C GLY A 48 11.28 40.92 20.15
N LEU A 49 10.44 40.49 19.19
CA LEU A 49 9.56 39.34 19.39
C LEU A 49 10.41 38.06 19.44
N PRO A 50 10.13 37.11 20.35
CA PRO A 50 10.79 35.81 20.31
C PRO A 50 10.52 35.18 18.93
N PRO A 51 11.51 34.45 18.34
CA PRO A 51 11.33 33.85 17.04
C PRO A 51 10.03 33.03 17.07
N THR A 52 9.08 33.43 16.21
CA THR A 52 7.75 32.84 16.10
C THR A 52 7.89 31.32 16.08
N SER A 53 7.06 30.62 16.86
CA SER A 53 7.07 29.15 16.98
C SER A 53 7.37 28.50 15.63
N LEU A 54 8.42 27.68 15.59
CA LEU A 54 8.86 26.92 14.41
C LEU A 54 7.64 26.42 13.63
N ASN A 55 7.64 26.61 12.30
CA ASN A 55 6.56 26.15 11.44
C ASN A 55 6.24 24.68 11.79
N LEU A 56 4.98 24.38 12.10
CA LEU A 56 4.50 23.06 12.52
C LEU A 56 4.98 21.96 11.56
N GLU A 57 5.04 22.25 10.27
CA GLU A 57 5.57 21.36 9.23
C GLU A 57 7.03 20.98 9.49
N THR A 58 7.87 21.96 9.83
CA THR A 58 9.29 21.73 10.15
C THR A 58 9.49 21.00 11.48
N GLU A 59 8.55 21.13 12.42
CA GLU A 59 8.56 20.40 13.69
C GLU A 59 8.14 18.95 13.51
N VAL A 60 7.12 18.69 12.70
CA VAL A 60 6.68 17.35 12.29
C VAL A 60 7.79 16.64 11.52
N GLU A 61 8.41 17.31 10.55
CA GLU A 61 9.53 16.74 9.79
C GLU A 61 10.68 16.36 10.73
N LYS A 62 11.09 17.27 11.62
CA LYS A 62 12.20 17.02 12.55
C LYS A 62 11.92 15.91 13.56
N ARG A 63 10.69 15.85 14.09
CA ARG A 63 10.34 14.87 15.14
C ARG A 63 9.99 13.49 14.59
N PHE A 64 9.37 13.41 13.42
CA PHE A 64 8.70 12.20 12.97
C PHE A 64 9.21 11.66 11.63
N LEU A 65 9.80 12.51 10.76
CA LEU A 65 10.19 12.11 9.40
C LEU A 65 11.70 12.07 9.19
N ARG A 66 12.50 12.78 10.00
CA ARG A 66 13.97 12.83 9.87
C ARG A 66 14.68 11.61 10.43
N ASP A 67 14.18 11.06 11.54
CA ASP A 67 14.81 9.92 12.19
C ASP A 67 14.03 8.63 11.86
N PRO A 68 14.59 7.73 11.03
CA PRO A 68 13.94 6.48 10.71
C PRO A 68 13.76 5.57 11.94
N SER A 69 14.51 5.80 13.03
CA SER A 69 14.35 5.04 14.28
C SER A 69 13.03 5.33 15.00
N TRP A 70 12.34 6.43 14.67
CA TRP A 70 11.03 6.75 15.22
C TRP A 70 9.89 5.95 14.56
N LEU A 71 10.14 5.28 13.44
CA LEU A 71 9.15 4.45 12.78
C LEU A 71 8.93 3.13 13.58
N PRO A 72 7.70 2.79 13.99
CA PRO A 72 7.41 1.60 14.81
C PRO A 72 7.84 0.26 14.20
N LEU A 73 8.10 0.20 12.89
CA LEU A 73 8.63 -0.98 12.21
C LEU A 73 10.07 -1.33 12.64
N HIS A 74 10.82 -0.33 13.12
CA HIS A 74 12.20 -0.47 13.59
C HIS A 74 12.30 -0.57 15.11
N ASP A 75 11.17 -0.48 15.83
CA ASP A 75 11.14 -0.68 17.27
C ASP A 75 11.30 -2.16 17.57
N THR A 76 12.55 -2.59 17.71
CA THR A 76 12.94 -3.95 18.12
C THR A 76 12.72 -4.16 19.62
N ASP A 77 11.58 -3.68 20.11
CA ASP A 77 11.13 -3.80 21.48
C ASP A 77 11.31 -5.23 21.99
N PHE A 78 11.47 -5.35 23.30
CA PHE A 78 11.61 -6.66 23.96
C PHE A 78 10.46 -7.61 23.58
N ALA A 79 9.25 -7.08 23.36
CA ALA A 79 8.10 -7.82 22.86
C ALA A 79 8.30 -8.36 21.44
N PHE A 80 8.83 -7.56 20.51
CA PHE A 80 9.15 -7.99 19.15
C PHE A 80 10.25 -9.05 19.13
N GLN A 81 11.31 -8.86 19.91
CA GLN A 81 12.38 -9.86 20.04
C GLN A 81 11.88 -11.16 20.68
N LYS A 82 10.99 -11.08 21.67
CA LYS A 82 10.34 -12.25 22.28
C LYS A 82 9.43 -12.96 21.28
N PHE A 83 8.67 -12.22 20.48
CA PHE A 83 7.85 -12.78 19.41
C PHE A 83 8.70 -13.48 18.34
N MET A 84 9.81 -12.89 17.89
CA MET A 84 10.72 -13.52 16.93
C MET A 84 11.36 -14.81 17.47
N LYS A 85 11.63 -14.88 18.78
CA LYS A 85 12.12 -16.10 19.45
C LYS A 85 11.04 -17.18 19.55
N VAL A 86 9.78 -16.81 19.79
CA VAL A 86 8.64 -17.75 19.86
C VAL A 86 8.21 -18.21 18.46
N SER A 87 8.28 -17.32 17.47
CA SER A 87 7.85 -17.53 16.08
C SER A 87 8.97 -18.00 15.17
N GLN A 88 10.00 -18.67 15.69
CA GLN A 88 11.05 -19.26 14.87
C GLN A 88 10.43 -20.25 13.88
N ARG A 89 10.38 -19.88 12.60
CA ARG A 89 9.86 -20.73 11.55
C ARG A 89 10.94 -21.72 11.17
N LYS A 90 10.67 -23.01 11.36
CA LYS A 90 11.48 -24.07 10.77
C LYS A 90 11.13 -24.11 9.26
N PRO A 91 12.10 -23.89 8.35
CA PRO A 91 11.82 -24.04 6.93
C PRO A 91 11.52 -25.50 6.65
N ASP A 92 10.34 -25.76 6.10
CA ASP A 92 9.90 -27.07 5.65
C ASP A 92 9.65 -27.00 4.15
N VAL A 93 10.64 -27.44 3.37
CA VAL A 93 10.59 -27.40 1.90
C VAL A 93 9.62 -28.45 1.37
N ASP A 94 9.46 -29.57 2.08
CA ASP A 94 8.58 -30.66 1.66
C ASP A 94 7.10 -30.24 1.72
N SER A 95 6.76 -29.27 2.59
CA SER A 95 5.43 -28.65 2.62
C SER A 95 5.06 -27.93 1.31
N LEU A 96 6.01 -27.61 0.43
CA LEU A 96 5.73 -27.03 -0.89
C LEU A 96 5.31 -28.08 -1.91
N LEU A 97 5.59 -29.37 -1.65
CA LEU A 97 5.27 -30.46 -2.55
C LEU A 97 3.79 -30.84 -2.39
N ASN A 98 3.07 -30.90 -3.51
CA ASN A 98 1.69 -31.36 -3.53
C ASN A 98 1.62 -32.74 -4.17
N CYS A 99 1.19 -33.74 -3.41
CA CYS A 99 0.89 -35.07 -3.93
C CYS A 99 -0.62 -35.21 -4.08
N THR A 100 -1.11 -35.16 -5.32
CA THR A 100 -2.54 -35.36 -5.60
C THR A 100 -2.90 -36.84 -5.54
N PRO A 101 -4.07 -37.20 -4.99
CA PRO A 101 -4.51 -38.59 -4.97
C PRO A 101 -4.65 -39.14 -6.40
N SER A 102 -4.37 -40.43 -6.56
CA SER A 102 -4.57 -41.12 -7.84
C SER A 102 -6.06 -41.14 -8.21
N PRO A 103 -6.42 -40.94 -9.49
CA PRO A 103 -7.80 -41.06 -9.93
C PRO A 103 -8.33 -42.51 -9.71
N LEU A 104 -9.63 -42.62 -9.46
CA LEU A 104 -10.29 -43.92 -9.29
C LEU A 104 -10.31 -44.68 -10.63
N HIS A 105 -9.98 -45.98 -10.57
CA HIS A 105 -9.81 -46.84 -11.75
C HIS A 105 -11.03 -47.70 -12.09
N SER A 106 -12.04 -47.68 -11.23
CA SER A 106 -13.26 -48.43 -11.41
C SER A 106 -14.48 -47.56 -11.15
N GLY A 107 -15.57 -47.90 -11.83
CA GLY A 107 -16.88 -47.30 -11.65
C GLY A 107 -17.93 -48.38 -11.47
N ILE A 108 -19.11 -47.99 -11.01
CA ILE A 108 -20.26 -48.90 -10.86
C ILE A 108 -21.14 -48.77 -12.10
N SER A 109 -21.36 -49.89 -12.79
CA SER A 109 -22.31 -50.04 -13.88
C SER A 109 -23.57 -50.75 -13.41
N VAL A 110 -24.73 -50.30 -13.88
CA VAL A 110 -26.03 -50.84 -13.48
C VAL A 110 -26.55 -51.80 -14.53
N ILE A 111 -26.89 -53.02 -14.11
CA ILE A 111 -27.53 -54.02 -14.96
C ILE A 111 -29.04 -53.81 -14.89
N ARG A 112 -29.67 -53.58 -16.04
CA ARG A 112 -31.12 -53.42 -16.19
C ARG A 112 -31.72 -54.54 -17.01
N ASP A 113 -32.96 -54.92 -16.70
CA ASP A 113 -33.77 -55.76 -17.57
C ASP A 113 -34.04 -55.02 -18.90
N PRO A 114 -33.68 -55.58 -20.06
CA PRO A 114 -33.88 -54.93 -21.36
C PRO A 114 -35.35 -54.66 -21.70
N THR A 115 -36.27 -55.40 -21.08
CA THR A 115 -37.70 -55.36 -21.39
C THR A 115 -38.46 -54.40 -20.48
N THR A 116 -38.19 -54.46 -19.17
CA THR A 116 -38.90 -53.65 -18.15
C THR A 116 -38.13 -52.41 -17.71
N GLY A 117 -36.81 -52.37 -17.94
CA GLY A 117 -35.94 -51.31 -17.47
C GLY A 117 -35.66 -51.33 -15.96
N MET A 118 -36.17 -52.32 -15.22
CA MET A 118 -35.92 -52.44 -13.78
C MET A 118 -34.45 -52.69 -13.49
N LEU A 119 -33.94 -52.11 -12.40
CA LEU A 119 -32.58 -52.34 -11.92
C LEU A 119 -32.52 -53.77 -11.35
N LEU A 120 -31.62 -54.59 -11.88
CA LEU A 120 -31.41 -55.96 -11.43
C LEU A 120 -30.22 -56.04 -10.48
N ASP A 121 -29.09 -55.43 -10.86
CA ASP A 121 -27.85 -55.55 -10.11
C ASP A 121 -26.85 -54.42 -10.43
N PHE A 122 -25.73 -54.40 -9.70
CA PHE A 122 -24.61 -53.49 -9.87
C PHE A 122 -23.31 -54.26 -10.07
N THR A 123 -22.49 -53.83 -11.02
CA THR A 123 -21.20 -54.44 -11.32
C THR A 123 -20.10 -53.39 -11.36
N GLU A 124 -18.93 -53.73 -10.83
CA GLU A 124 -17.76 -52.88 -10.91
C GLU A 124 -17.07 -53.08 -12.27
N VAL A 125 -16.80 -51.99 -12.97
CA VAL A 125 -16.21 -51.99 -14.31
C VAL A 125 -15.01 -51.04 -14.32
N LEU A 126 -13.93 -51.43 -14.99
CA LEU A 126 -12.76 -50.58 -15.17
C LEU A 126 -13.11 -49.34 -16.01
N GLN A 127 -12.63 -48.18 -15.58
CA GLN A 127 -12.85 -46.92 -16.27
C GLN A 127 -11.62 -46.58 -17.11
N GLU A 128 -11.79 -46.48 -18.44
CA GLU A 128 -10.69 -46.16 -19.36
C GLU A 128 -10.23 -44.69 -19.23
N ASN A 129 -11.19 -43.80 -19.01
CA ASN A 129 -11.01 -42.34 -18.99
C ASN A 129 -10.76 -41.79 -17.57
N MET A 130 -9.64 -42.20 -16.95
CA MET A 130 -9.28 -41.77 -15.60
C MET A 130 -8.64 -40.39 -15.56
N GLY A 131 -8.97 -39.60 -14.52
CA GLY A 131 -8.26 -38.34 -14.24
C GLY A 131 -8.45 -37.24 -15.29
N LEU A 132 -9.49 -37.35 -16.12
CA LEU A 132 -9.80 -36.32 -17.10
C LEU A 132 -10.20 -35.02 -16.40
N SER A 133 -9.53 -33.94 -16.76
CA SER A 133 -9.70 -32.61 -16.19
C SER A 133 -9.69 -31.54 -17.28
N ALA A 134 -10.00 -30.31 -16.88
CA ALA A 134 -9.91 -29.17 -17.78
C ALA A 134 -8.50 -28.89 -18.30
N LYS A 135 -7.46 -29.50 -17.71
CA LYS A 135 -6.03 -29.27 -18.00
C LYS A 135 -5.38 -30.36 -18.85
N ASN A 136 -6.06 -31.46 -19.13
CA ASN A 136 -5.45 -32.58 -19.85
C ASN A 136 -6.37 -33.24 -20.88
N SER A 137 -7.63 -32.81 -21.01
CA SER A 137 -8.61 -33.49 -21.85
C SER A 137 -9.51 -32.52 -22.60
N LEU A 138 -9.81 -32.91 -23.86
CA LEU A 138 -10.84 -32.32 -24.72
C LEU A 138 -12.21 -32.99 -24.54
N SER A 139 -12.30 -34.09 -23.80
CA SER A 139 -13.53 -34.88 -23.65
C SER A 139 -14.60 -34.15 -22.83
N LEU A 140 -15.86 -34.31 -23.23
CA LEU A 140 -17.04 -33.85 -22.48
C LEU A 140 -17.25 -34.63 -21.17
N GLN A 141 -16.62 -35.80 -21.02
CA GLN A 141 -16.73 -36.65 -19.83
C GLN A 141 -15.78 -36.21 -18.69
N ARG A 142 -14.91 -35.22 -18.92
CA ARG A 142 -13.99 -34.72 -17.89
C ARG A 142 -14.75 -34.12 -16.71
N GLN A 143 -14.12 -34.13 -15.52
CA GLN A 143 -14.73 -33.53 -14.34
C GLN A 143 -15.00 -32.03 -14.55
N PRO A 144 -16.14 -31.51 -14.05
CA PRO A 144 -16.42 -30.09 -14.13
C PRO A 144 -15.36 -29.28 -13.37
N GLY A 145 -15.06 -28.10 -13.89
CA GLY A 145 -14.15 -27.15 -13.25
C GLY A 145 -14.74 -26.55 -11.96
N PRO A 146 -13.97 -25.69 -11.28
CA PRO A 146 -14.44 -25.01 -10.08
C PRO A 146 -15.69 -24.15 -10.38
N PRO A 147 -16.65 -24.05 -9.45
CA PRO A 147 -17.92 -23.33 -9.68
C PRO A 147 -17.73 -21.87 -10.09
N SER A 148 -16.67 -21.22 -9.63
CA SER A 148 -16.31 -19.84 -9.98
C SER A 148 -16.05 -19.63 -11.47
N GLU A 149 -15.70 -20.68 -12.20
CA GLU A 149 -15.36 -20.64 -13.63
C GLU A 149 -16.47 -21.18 -14.53
N SER A 150 -17.67 -21.43 -14.00
CA SER A 150 -18.72 -22.17 -14.73
C SER A 150 -19.15 -21.54 -16.06
N LEU A 151 -19.22 -20.20 -16.13
CA LEU A 151 -19.73 -19.49 -17.31
C LEU A 151 -18.62 -19.08 -18.27
N ARG A 152 -17.59 -18.41 -17.75
CA ARG A 152 -16.49 -17.85 -18.56
C ARG A 152 -15.38 -18.86 -18.82
N GLY A 153 -15.24 -19.87 -17.95
CA GLY A 153 -14.08 -20.74 -17.93
C GLY A 153 -12.78 -20.01 -17.57
N SER A 154 -11.67 -20.70 -17.77
CA SER A 154 -10.32 -20.17 -17.68
C SER A 154 -9.63 -20.31 -19.04
N ASN A 155 -8.82 -19.33 -19.40
CA ASN A 155 -8.00 -19.35 -20.63
C ASN A 155 -6.94 -20.47 -20.62
N THR A 156 -6.67 -21.05 -19.46
CA THR A 156 -5.75 -22.17 -19.29
C THR A 156 -6.47 -23.52 -19.39
N ASN A 157 -7.76 -23.57 -19.68
CA ASN A 157 -8.50 -24.81 -19.88
C ASN A 157 -8.44 -25.22 -21.35
N TYR A 158 -8.27 -26.52 -21.59
CA TYR A 158 -8.46 -27.08 -22.92
C TYR A 158 -9.93 -26.95 -23.34
N PRO A 159 -10.22 -26.58 -24.61
CA PRO A 159 -11.58 -26.55 -25.12
C PRO A 159 -12.16 -27.96 -25.20
N PHE A 160 -13.48 -28.09 -25.34
CA PHE A 160 -14.07 -29.39 -25.67
C PHE A 160 -13.80 -29.75 -27.14
N LEU A 161 -13.69 -31.05 -27.44
CA LEU A 161 -13.47 -31.57 -28.79
C LEU A 161 -14.62 -31.12 -29.70
N PRO A 162 -14.35 -30.34 -30.75
CA PRO A 162 -15.38 -29.95 -31.70
C PRO A 162 -15.93 -31.18 -32.44
N GLY A 163 -17.25 -31.22 -32.65
CA GLY A 163 -17.88 -32.31 -33.39
C GLY A 163 -17.33 -32.45 -34.81
N GLY A 164 -17.07 -33.69 -35.23
CA GLY A 164 -16.52 -33.99 -36.55
C GLY A 164 -15.00 -33.90 -36.65
N MET A 165 -14.31 -33.61 -35.54
CA MET A 165 -12.86 -33.73 -35.44
C MET A 165 -12.51 -35.01 -34.67
N GLU A 166 -11.49 -35.73 -35.15
CA GLU A 166 -10.95 -36.90 -34.47
C GLU A 166 -10.06 -36.47 -33.30
N GLU A 167 -10.07 -37.23 -32.21
CA GLU A 167 -9.14 -37.02 -31.11
C GLU A 167 -7.73 -37.49 -31.52
N LEU A 168 -6.75 -36.60 -31.44
CA LEU A 168 -5.37 -36.93 -31.79
C LEU A 168 -4.77 -37.78 -30.68
N THR A 169 -4.66 -39.09 -30.91
CA THR A 169 -3.94 -40.02 -30.06
C THR A 169 -2.49 -40.15 -30.54
N LEU A 170 -1.57 -40.30 -29.58
CA LEU A 170 -0.19 -40.70 -29.86
C LEU A 170 -0.17 -42.23 -30.05
N GLU A 171 -0.58 -42.71 -31.23
CA GLU A 171 -0.21 -44.06 -31.69
C GLU A 171 1.23 -44.07 -32.24
#